data_AF-A0A9X2Q5Q2-F1
#
_entry.id   AF-A0A9X2Q5Q2-F1
#
_cell.length_a   1.000
_cell.length_b   1.000
_cell.length_c   1.000
_cell.angle_alpha   90.00
_cell.angle_beta   90.00
_cell.angle_gamma   90.00
#
_symmetry.space_group_name_H-M   'P 1'
#
loop_
_entity.id
_entity.type
_entity.pdbx_description
1 polymer ?
#
loop_
_entity_poly.entity_id
_entity_poly.type
_entity_poly.pdbx_seq_one_letter_code
_entity_poly.pdbx_strand_id
1 'polypeptide(L)'
;MNKSPPVATDSPTRKENLPRPKVHYPPHYGAFFAFSTDGSSLELCSCSRSAVKNYVRLRERKDQPRYSDPLVTAPLSSKVFPREIAEKSVESDRPAYEVPTYKEGICHRCNLATPSLRYCHEMYGSKFKQRYGWYVRQARYRLGFDPPHYLESVCPTDLQDLLDKQSALSKERREIVDRGDLSDPRKREIEKEVRSVAREISNYAENVVRTEFGHHEIGEKWTSETVLAQIVERILPNYEIVRHHRPDWLDGLELDIWVPEVGLAIEYQGQQHFHPIEAWGGEKALQEQKKRDERTRFLCREEGVKLLEIDFRDPLTEEFVRRKIADVSASIPDS
;
A
#
# COMPACT_ATOMS: atom_id res chain seq x y z
N MET A 1 -17.49 -12.77 -12.72
CA MET A 1 -16.06 -12.38 -12.69
C MET A 1 -15.96 -10.96 -12.17
N ASN A 2 -15.53 -10.76 -10.93
CA ASN A 2 -15.25 -9.40 -10.42
C ASN A 2 -13.94 -8.91 -11.06
N LYS A 3 -14.05 -8.03 -12.05
CA LYS A 3 -12.89 -7.39 -12.67
C LYS A 3 -12.18 -6.52 -11.63
N SER A 4 -10.86 -6.64 -11.54
CA SER A 4 -10.02 -5.74 -10.73
C SER A 4 -10.31 -4.29 -11.09
N PRO A 5 -10.27 -3.34 -10.13
CA PRO A 5 -10.48 -1.93 -10.43
C PRO A 5 -9.52 -1.43 -11.51
N PRO A 6 -9.94 -0.47 -12.35
CA PRO A 6 -9.09 0.03 -13.42
C PRO A 6 -7.88 0.78 -12.86
N VAL A 7 -6.80 0.82 -13.64
CA VAL A 7 -5.61 1.64 -13.35
C VAL A 7 -5.92 3.09 -13.69
N ALA A 8 -5.47 4.04 -12.88
CA ALA A 8 -5.60 5.46 -13.20
C ALA A 8 -4.55 5.87 -14.24
N THR A 9 -4.95 6.19 -15.47
CA THR A 9 -4.03 6.54 -16.56
C THR A 9 -4.02 8.03 -16.91
N ASP A 10 -5.12 8.76 -16.69
CA ASP A 10 -5.33 10.13 -17.23
C ASP A 10 -5.99 11.08 -16.21
N SER A 11 -5.46 11.12 -14.99
CA SER A 11 -5.97 11.96 -13.89
C SER A 11 -7.50 11.89 -13.66
N PRO A 12 -8.09 10.69 -13.56
CA PRO A 12 -9.54 10.55 -13.48
C PRO A 12 -10.12 11.13 -12.18
N THR A 13 -11.37 11.61 -12.27
CA THR A 13 -12.16 11.95 -11.07
C THR A 13 -13.08 10.78 -10.70
N ARG A 14 -13.19 10.47 -9.40
CA ARG A 14 -14.12 9.47 -8.86
C ARG A 14 -14.88 10.02 -7.67
N LYS A 15 -16.13 9.56 -7.52
CA LYS A 15 -16.91 9.79 -6.31
C LYS A 15 -16.61 8.67 -5.32
N GLU A 16 -16.13 9.02 -4.13
CA GLU A 16 -15.73 8.08 -3.09
C GLU A 16 -16.33 8.47 -1.74
N ASN A 17 -16.36 7.53 -0.79
CA ASN A 17 -16.88 7.76 0.55
C ASN A 17 -15.85 8.45 1.44
N LEU A 18 -15.61 9.73 1.17
CA LEU A 18 -14.69 10.61 1.91
C LEU A 18 -15.39 11.94 2.24
N PRO A 19 -14.90 12.71 3.24
CA PRO A 19 -15.46 14.03 3.56
C PRO A 19 -15.51 15.01 2.38
N ARG A 20 -14.63 14.79 1.38
CA ARG A 20 -14.66 15.42 0.06
C ARG A 20 -14.85 14.34 -1.00
N PRO A 21 -16.09 14.09 -1.44
CA PRO A 21 -16.41 12.87 -2.18
C PRO A 21 -15.84 12.86 -3.59
N LYS A 22 -15.58 14.01 -4.24
CA LYS A 22 -14.93 14.02 -5.57
C LYS A 22 -13.41 13.99 -5.40
N VAL A 23 -12.82 12.84 -5.67
CA VAL A 23 -11.37 12.57 -5.65
C VAL A 23 -10.82 12.73 -7.05
N HIS A 24 -9.84 13.62 -7.22
CA HIS A 24 -9.10 13.87 -8.45
C HIS A 24 -7.76 13.15 -8.35
N TYR A 25 -7.63 12.07 -9.09
CA TYR A 25 -6.40 11.29 -9.12
C TYR A 25 -5.32 12.06 -9.88
N PRO A 26 -4.04 11.95 -9.49
CA PRO A 26 -2.94 12.40 -10.34
C PRO A 26 -2.84 11.48 -11.58
N PRO A 27 -2.02 11.84 -12.59
CA PRO A 27 -1.81 11.00 -13.77
C PRO A 27 -1.17 9.66 -13.40
N HIS A 28 -0.99 8.78 -14.40
CA HIS A 28 -0.30 7.51 -14.22
C HIS A 28 1.04 7.70 -13.49
N TYR A 29 1.23 6.93 -12.41
CA TYR A 29 2.36 7.00 -11.50
C TYR A 29 2.56 8.32 -10.73
N GLY A 30 1.65 9.29 -10.78
CA GLY A 30 1.71 10.53 -10.01
C GLY A 30 1.65 10.32 -8.49
N ALA A 31 1.55 11.39 -7.69
CA ALA A 31 1.65 11.28 -6.23
C ALA A 31 0.47 11.89 -5.47
N PHE A 32 0.10 13.14 -5.77
CA PHE A 32 -0.82 13.90 -4.93
C PHE A 32 -2.22 13.87 -5.49
N PHE A 33 -3.19 13.55 -4.65
CA PHE A 33 -4.61 13.69 -4.96
C PHE A 33 -5.06 15.12 -4.70
N ALA A 34 -6.06 15.57 -5.46
CA ALA A 34 -6.88 16.70 -5.07
C ALA A 34 -8.30 16.22 -4.75
N PHE A 35 -9.04 17.01 -3.98
CA PHE A 35 -10.35 16.68 -3.46
C PHE A 35 -11.28 17.87 -3.63
N SER A 36 -12.58 17.62 -3.76
CA SER A 36 -13.58 18.67 -3.83
C SER A 36 -14.96 18.13 -3.44
N THR A 37 -15.89 19.02 -3.13
CA THR A 37 -17.30 18.66 -2.90
C THR A 37 -18.05 18.50 -4.22
N ASP A 38 -17.90 19.47 -5.12
CA ASP A 38 -18.66 19.60 -6.37
C ASP A 38 -17.78 19.72 -7.62
N GLY A 39 -16.44 19.80 -7.46
CA GLY A 39 -15.48 19.98 -8.55
C GLY A 39 -15.03 21.41 -8.79
N SER A 40 -15.60 22.41 -8.09
CA SER A 40 -15.29 23.83 -8.30
C SER A 40 -14.00 24.30 -7.62
N SER A 41 -13.73 23.81 -6.40
CA SER A 41 -12.54 24.17 -5.61
C SER A 41 -11.76 22.91 -5.24
N LEU A 42 -10.58 22.75 -5.86
CA LEU A 42 -9.67 21.64 -5.59
C LEU A 42 -8.86 21.95 -4.34
N GLU A 43 -8.91 21.01 -3.40
CA GLU A 43 -8.25 21.06 -2.10
C GLU A 43 -7.28 19.88 -1.97
N LEU A 44 -6.15 20.08 -1.30
CA LEU A 44 -5.26 18.99 -0.88
C LEU A 44 -5.51 18.69 0.61
N CYS A 45 -5.24 17.47 1.03
CA CYS A 45 -5.29 17.16 2.45
C CYS A 45 -4.09 17.77 3.18
N SER A 46 -4.30 18.42 4.32
CA SER A 46 -3.24 19.07 5.11
C SER A 46 -2.08 18.13 5.47
N CYS A 47 -2.36 16.84 5.69
CA CYS A 47 -1.33 15.83 5.97
C CYS A 47 -0.30 15.64 4.82
N SER A 48 -0.56 16.14 3.60
CA SER A 48 0.38 16.10 2.48
C SER A 48 1.22 17.37 2.35
N ARG A 49 0.95 18.42 3.14
CA ARG A 49 1.59 19.74 2.98
C ARG A 49 3.12 19.70 3.07
N SER A 50 3.66 18.96 4.04
CA SER A 50 5.12 18.79 4.18
C SER A 50 5.73 18.07 2.97
N ALA A 51 5.05 17.05 2.45
CA ALA A 51 5.47 16.34 1.24
C ALA A 51 5.44 17.24 0.00
N VAL A 52 4.42 18.09 -0.18
CA VAL A 52 4.37 19.07 -1.28
C VAL A 52 5.51 20.07 -1.16
N LYS A 53 5.77 20.61 0.04
CA LYS A 53 6.90 21.54 0.26
C LYS A 53 8.24 20.90 -0.10
N ASN A 54 8.48 19.67 0.36
CA ASN A 54 9.73 18.97 0.06
C ASN A 54 9.84 18.56 -1.41
N TYR A 55 8.72 18.23 -2.07
CA TYR A 55 8.70 18.02 -3.52
C TYR A 55 9.23 19.24 -4.28
N VAL A 56 8.75 20.45 -3.95
CA VAL A 56 9.22 21.70 -4.58
C VAL A 56 10.72 21.88 -4.34
N ARG A 57 11.19 21.75 -3.09
CA ARG A 57 12.61 21.85 -2.72
C ARG A 57 13.50 20.84 -3.45
N LEU A 58 13.03 19.59 -3.63
CA LEU A 58 13.75 18.55 -4.36
C LEU A 58 13.80 18.86 -5.85
N ARG A 59 12.73 19.44 -6.40
CA ARG A 59 12.64 19.79 -7.81
C ARG A 59 13.58 20.92 -8.19
N GLU A 60 13.74 21.93 -7.34
CA GLU A 60 14.67 23.04 -7.52
C GLU A 60 16.14 22.58 -7.67
N ARG A 61 16.45 21.38 -7.19
CA ARG A 61 17.78 20.74 -7.32
C ARG A 61 17.96 19.91 -8.58
N LYS A 62 16.92 19.76 -9.42
CA LYS A 62 16.93 18.91 -10.62
C LYS A 62 16.91 19.75 -11.88
N ASP A 63 17.83 19.47 -12.80
CA ASP A 63 17.71 19.93 -14.17
C ASP A 63 16.41 19.41 -14.78
N GLN A 64 15.56 20.33 -15.22
CA GLN A 64 14.29 19.99 -15.83
C GLN A 64 14.50 19.77 -17.33
N PRO A 65 14.17 18.58 -17.88
CA PRO A 65 14.19 18.37 -19.31
C PRO A 65 13.23 19.35 -20.00
N ARG A 66 13.55 19.73 -21.24
CA ARG A 66 12.61 20.48 -22.07
C ARG A 66 11.48 19.56 -22.49
N TYR A 67 10.25 19.94 -22.16
CA TYR A 67 9.03 19.24 -22.57
C TYR A 67 8.19 20.15 -23.45
N SER A 68 7.40 19.54 -24.35
CA SER A 68 6.43 20.27 -25.18
C SER A 68 5.24 20.81 -24.38
N ASP A 69 4.78 20.08 -23.36
CA ASP A 69 3.76 20.55 -22.42
C ASP A 69 4.42 21.33 -21.27
N PRO A 70 4.18 22.66 -21.15
CA PRO A 70 4.80 23.49 -20.12
C PRO A 70 4.35 23.09 -18.70
N LEU A 71 3.21 22.43 -18.54
CA LEU A 71 2.73 21.98 -17.23
C LEU A 71 3.54 20.80 -16.67
N VAL A 72 4.27 20.08 -17.53
CA VAL A 72 5.20 19.06 -17.06
C VAL A 72 6.33 19.70 -16.25
N THR A 73 6.76 20.90 -16.64
CA THR A 73 7.80 21.69 -15.97
C THR A 73 7.26 22.66 -14.92
N ALA A 74 5.93 22.76 -14.75
CA ALA A 74 5.31 23.62 -13.74
C ALA A 74 5.85 23.31 -12.33
N PRO A 75 5.87 24.29 -11.41
CA PRO A 75 6.33 24.09 -10.05
C PRO A 75 5.65 22.89 -9.37
N LEU A 76 4.33 22.75 -9.52
CA LEU A 76 3.57 21.54 -9.19
C LEU A 76 3.26 20.73 -10.45
N SER A 77 4.23 19.97 -10.97
CA SER A 77 4.11 19.33 -12.30
C SER A 77 2.85 18.47 -12.49
N SER A 78 2.30 18.58 -13.69
CA SER A 78 1.22 17.73 -14.20
C SER A 78 1.58 16.24 -14.31
N LYS A 79 2.83 15.82 -14.06
CA LYS A 79 3.25 14.41 -13.90
C LYS A 79 3.07 13.87 -12.48
N VAL A 80 2.82 14.75 -11.51
CA VAL A 80 2.84 14.44 -10.08
C VAL A 80 1.54 14.87 -9.40
N PHE A 81 0.92 15.95 -9.89
CA PHE A 81 -0.33 16.53 -9.43
C PHE A 81 -1.40 16.46 -10.55
N PRO A 82 -2.70 16.58 -10.22
CA PRO A 82 -3.75 16.84 -11.20
C PRO A 82 -3.45 18.10 -12.01
N ARG A 83 -3.92 18.14 -13.26
CA ARG A 83 -3.54 19.17 -14.23
C ARG A 83 -3.90 20.59 -13.76
N GLU A 84 -5.07 20.74 -13.16
CA GLU A 84 -5.60 22.00 -12.66
C GLU A 84 -4.75 22.57 -11.49
N ILE A 85 -4.13 21.70 -10.69
CA ILE A 85 -3.19 22.12 -9.64
C ILE A 85 -1.88 22.61 -10.29
N ALA A 86 -1.44 21.95 -11.37
CA ALA A 86 -0.26 22.36 -12.12
C ALA A 86 -0.46 23.74 -12.77
N GLU A 87 -1.61 23.96 -13.40
CA GLU A 87 -2.00 25.24 -14.03
C GLU A 87 -1.94 26.39 -13.01
N LYS A 88 -2.64 26.23 -11.87
CA LYS A 88 -2.62 27.23 -10.79
C LYS A 88 -1.23 27.53 -10.24
N SER A 89 -0.32 26.55 -10.28
CA SER A 89 1.05 26.74 -9.79
C SER A 89 1.93 27.58 -10.71
N VAL A 90 1.54 27.73 -11.99
CA VAL A 90 2.24 28.60 -12.96
C VAL A 90 1.74 30.04 -12.86
N GLU A 91 0.47 30.24 -12.51
CA GLU A 91 -0.19 31.55 -12.48
C GLU A 91 0.08 32.37 -11.20
N SER A 92 0.79 31.79 -10.22
CA SER A 92 0.93 32.35 -8.88
C SER A 92 2.36 32.79 -8.57
N ASP A 93 2.52 34.01 -8.04
CA ASP A 93 3.79 34.53 -7.52
C ASP A 93 4.15 33.99 -6.12
N ARG A 94 3.21 33.33 -5.44
CA ARG A 94 3.45 32.68 -4.13
C ARG A 94 4.30 31.40 -4.30
N PRO A 95 5.04 30.99 -3.26
CA PRO A 95 5.73 29.70 -3.27
C PRO A 95 4.77 28.57 -3.65
N ALA A 96 5.18 27.70 -4.58
CA ALA A 96 4.29 26.72 -5.20
C ALA A 96 3.56 25.81 -4.21
N TYR A 97 4.18 25.49 -3.06
CA TYR A 97 3.57 24.66 -2.02
C TYR A 97 2.49 25.38 -1.19
N GLU A 98 2.30 26.69 -1.36
CA GLU A 98 1.24 27.49 -0.74
C GLU A 98 0.07 27.75 -1.70
N VAL A 99 0.21 27.42 -2.98
CA VAL A 99 -0.84 27.58 -3.99
C VAL A 99 -2.07 26.72 -3.67
N PRO A 100 -1.95 25.45 -3.27
CA PRO A 100 -3.12 24.64 -2.95
C PRO A 100 -3.80 25.08 -1.65
N THR A 101 -5.14 25.03 -1.64
CA THR A 101 -5.91 25.09 -0.40
C THR A 101 -5.80 23.77 0.34
N TYR A 102 -5.47 23.79 1.63
CA TYR A 102 -5.36 22.59 2.46
C TYR A 102 -6.55 22.44 3.41
N LYS A 103 -7.07 21.21 3.55
CA LYS A 103 -8.09 20.84 4.55
C LYS A 103 -7.69 19.59 5.32
N GLU A 104 -8.00 19.58 6.61
CA GLU A 104 -7.74 18.44 7.50
C GLU A 104 -8.65 17.26 7.18
N GLY A 105 -8.11 16.05 7.30
CA GLY A 105 -8.92 14.84 7.35
C GLY A 105 -9.66 14.46 6.06
N ILE A 106 -9.29 14.97 4.89
CA ILE A 106 -10.08 14.75 3.65
C ILE A 106 -9.62 13.59 2.77
N CYS A 107 -8.40 13.07 2.96
CA CYS A 107 -7.83 12.02 2.08
C CYS A 107 -8.05 10.60 2.61
N HIS A 108 -7.74 9.60 1.77
CA HIS A 108 -7.84 8.19 2.15
C HIS A 108 -7.04 7.85 3.40
N ARG A 109 -5.79 8.34 3.50
CA ARG A 109 -4.94 8.06 4.66
C ARG A 109 -5.56 8.51 5.98
N CYS A 110 -6.10 9.74 6.03
CA CYS A 110 -6.71 10.26 7.26
C CYS A 110 -8.03 9.56 7.63
N ASN A 111 -8.65 8.86 6.69
CA ASN A 111 -9.92 8.14 6.90
C ASN A 111 -9.75 6.61 6.83
N LEU A 112 -8.50 6.12 6.80
CA LEU A 112 -8.16 4.71 6.61
C LEU A 112 -8.92 4.02 5.46
N ALA A 113 -9.16 4.77 4.38
CA ALA A 113 -9.88 4.29 3.20
C ALA A 113 -8.93 3.74 2.14
N THR A 114 -9.44 2.90 1.24
CA THR A 114 -8.71 2.42 0.05
C THR A 114 -9.13 3.24 -1.17
N PRO A 115 -8.18 3.76 -1.98
CA PRO A 115 -8.51 4.37 -3.27
C PRO A 115 -9.31 3.42 -4.17
N SER A 116 -10.33 3.96 -4.85
CA SER A 116 -11.19 3.16 -5.74
C SER A 116 -10.50 2.68 -7.03
N LEU A 117 -9.36 3.28 -7.40
CA LEU A 117 -8.56 2.92 -8.58
C LEU A 117 -7.22 2.29 -8.20
N ARG A 118 -6.55 1.69 -9.19
CA ARG A 118 -5.19 1.17 -9.03
C ARG A 118 -4.10 2.14 -9.52
N TYR A 119 -2.99 2.18 -8.79
CA TYR A 119 -1.79 2.94 -9.10
C TYR A 119 -1.03 2.37 -10.30
N CYS A 120 -1.05 1.05 -10.43
CA CYS A 120 -0.33 0.35 -11.49
C CYS A 120 -1.00 -0.97 -11.85
N HIS A 121 -0.64 -1.53 -13.01
CA HIS A 121 -1.01 -2.89 -13.37
C HIS A 121 -0.34 -3.91 -12.44
N GLU A 122 -0.96 -5.08 -12.28
CA GLU A 122 -0.46 -6.15 -11.39
C GLU A 122 0.91 -6.71 -11.78
N MET A 123 1.30 -6.57 -13.05
CA MET A 123 2.65 -6.91 -13.53
C MET A 123 3.74 -5.97 -12.97
N TYR A 124 3.40 -4.78 -12.49
CA TYR A 124 4.37 -3.74 -12.10
C TYR A 124 4.42 -3.44 -10.59
N GLY A 125 3.62 -4.15 -9.78
CA GLY A 125 3.60 -3.91 -8.35
C GLY A 125 2.83 -4.93 -7.53
N SER A 126 3.25 -5.07 -6.27
CA SER A 126 2.52 -5.80 -5.24
C SER A 126 1.08 -5.29 -5.11
N LYS A 127 0.18 -6.09 -4.53
CA LYS A 127 -1.21 -5.65 -4.29
C LYS A 127 -1.29 -4.39 -3.43
N PHE A 128 -0.38 -4.25 -2.47
CA PHE A 128 -0.23 -3.04 -1.67
C PHE A 128 0.13 -1.85 -2.54
N LYS A 129 1.18 -1.97 -3.37
CA LYS A 129 1.62 -0.90 -4.29
C LYS A 129 0.54 -0.55 -5.32
N GLN A 130 -0.22 -1.53 -5.80
CA GLN A 130 -1.36 -1.29 -6.69
C GLN A 130 -2.43 -0.41 -6.04
N ARG A 131 -2.66 -0.50 -4.73
CA ARG A 131 -3.66 0.32 -4.02
C ARG A 131 -3.10 1.65 -3.51
N TYR A 132 -1.89 1.62 -2.97
CA TYR A 132 -1.34 2.74 -2.18
C TYR A 132 -0.08 3.37 -2.78
N GLY A 133 0.31 3.01 -4.01
CA GLY A 133 1.54 3.49 -4.64
C GLY A 133 1.65 5.02 -4.74
N TRP A 134 0.53 5.74 -4.87
CA TRP A 134 0.50 7.21 -4.76
C TRP A 134 0.97 7.70 -3.40
N TYR A 135 0.49 7.08 -2.32
CA TYR A 135 0.89 7.41 -0.96
C TYR A 135 2.34 6.99 -0.68
N VAL A 136 2.82 5.88 -1.27
CA VAL A 136 4.25 5.52 -1.22
C VAL A 136 5.10 6.62 -1.86
N ARG A 137 4.66 7.17 -3.01
CA ARG A 137 5.34 8.30 -3.66
C ARG A 137 5.26 9.58 -2.82
N GLN A 138 4.13 9.87 -2.17
CA GLN A 138 4.03 10.99 -1.21
C GLN A 138 4.96 10.81 -0.01
N ALA A 139 5.08 9.58 0.52
CA ALA A 139 5.97 9.28 1.65
C ALA A 139 7.42 9.56 1.30
N ARG A 140 7.87 9.27 0.05
CA ARG A 140 9.20 9.66 -0.41
C ARG A 140 9.46 11.16 -0.27
N TYR A 141 8.54 11.98 -0.79
CA TYR A 141 8.66 13.43 -0.69
C TYR A 141 8.58 13.92 0.77
N ARG A 142 7.72 13.32 1.60
CA ARG A 142 7.65 13.65 3.03
C ARG A 142 8.97 13.36 3.75
N LEU A 143 9.58 12.22 3.46
CA LEU A 143 10.91 11.81 3.91
C LEU A 143 12.03 12.58 3.20
N GLY A 144 11.71 13.55 2.34
CA GLY A 144 12.70 14.46 1.76
C GLY A 144 13.59 13.83 0.69
N PHE A 145 13.14 12.80 -0.03
CA PHE A 145 13.93 12.22 -1.12
C PHE A 145 13.12 11.92 -2.40
N ASP A 146 13.82 11.96 -3.53
CA ASP A 146 13.36 11.52 -4.85
C ASP A 146 14.57 11.05 -5.65
N PRO A 147 14.87 9.74 -5.62
CA PRO A 147 16.18 9.20 -5.97
C PRO A 147 16.72 9.70 -7.31
N PRO A 148 18.04 9.96 -7.40
CA PRO A 148 19.04 9.78 -6.33
C PRO A 148 19.10 10.94 -5.32
N HIS A 149 18.27 11.98 -5.48
CA HIS A 149 18.41 13.21 -4.70
C HIS A 149 17.66 13.16 -3.37
N TYR A 150 18.19 13.84 -2.36
CA TYR A 150 17.54 14.04 -1.07
C TYR A 150 17.83 15.42 -0.47
N LEU A 151 17.05 15.77 0.56
CA LEU A 151 17.20 16.95 1.40
C LEU A 151 17.84 16.52 2.72
N GLU A 152 19.10 16.84 2.93
CA GLU A 152 19.87 16.48 4.14
C GLU A 152 19.15 16.82 5.46
N SER A 153 18.53 18.00 5.53
CA SER A 153 17.74 18.45 6.69
C SER A 153 16.45 17.66 6.97
N VAL A 154 16.04 16.74 6.09
CA VAL A 154 14.74 16.05 6.16
C VAL A 154 14.88 14.53 6.03
N CYS A 155 15.79 14.07 5.16
CA CYS A 155 16.00 12.67 4.88
C CYS A 155 16.58 11.95 6.10
N PRO A 156 16.00 10.82 6.56
CA PRO A 156 16.59 10.01 7.61
C PRO A 156 18.02 9.56 7.26
N THR A 157 18.94 9.55 8.22
CA THR A 157 20.38 9.29 8.00
C THR A 157 20.65 7.92 7.39
N ASP A 158 19.96 6.90 7.87
CA ASP A 158 19.99 5.54 7.32
C ASP A 158 19.56 5.50 5.84
N LEU A 159 18.60 6.34 5.46
CA LEU A 159 18.17 6.48 4.08
C LEU A 159 19.15 7.31 3.23
N GLN A 160 19.82 8.31 3.82
CA GLN A 160 20.90 9.05 3.16
C GLN A 160 22.04 8.09 2.77
N ASP A 161 22.48 7.24 3.69
CA ASP A 161 23.53 6.24 3.45
C ASP A 161 23.16 5.31 2.27
N LEU A 162 21.91 4.87 2.20
CA LEU A 162 21.41 4.04 1.08
C LEU A 162 21.40 4.80 -0.25
N LEU A 163 21.00 6.08 -0.26
CA LEU A 163 20.96 6.91 -1.47
C LEU A 163 22.36 7.27 -1.97
N ASP A 164 23.29 7.52 -1.07
CA ASP A 164 24.70 7.75 -1.39
C ASP A 164 25.32 6.48 -1.96
N LYS A 165 25.05 5.32 -1.35
CA LYS A 165 25.46 4.01 -1.88
C LYS A 165 24.87 3.75 -3.27
N GLN A 166 23.58 4.07 -3.49
CA GLN A 166 22.94 3.95 -4.80
C GLN A 166 23.63 4.82 -5.85
N SER A 167 24.01 6.05 -5.48
CA SER A 167 24.67 7.01 -6.37
C SER A 167 26.08 6.53 -6.73
N ALA A 168 26.85 6.04 -5.77
CA ALA A 168 28.18 5.47 -5.98
C ALA A 168 28.13 4.25 -6.93
N LEU A 169 27.24 3.29 -6.66
CA LEU A 169 27.05 2.12 -7.51
C LEU A 169 26.58 2.47 -8.92
N SER A 170 25.72 3.50 -9.05
CA SER A 170 25.25 3.97 -10.35
C SER A 170 26.39 4.59 -11.18
N LYS A 171 27.35 5.25 -10.53
CA LYS A 171 28.55 5.80 -11.16
C LYS A 171 29.48 4.68 -11.63
N GLU A 172 29.79 3.72 -10.76
CA GLU A 172 30.64 2.58 -11.11
C GLU A 172 30.04 1.75 -12.25
N ARG A 173 28.73 1.51 -12.22
CA ARG A 173 28.01 0.86 -13.33
C ARG A 173 28.18 1.60 -14.65
N ARG A 174 28.13 2.94 -14.63
CA ARG A 174 28.32 3.77 -15.84
C ARG A 174 29.74 3.64 -16.38
N GLU A 175 30.75 3.68 -15.50
CA GLU A 175 32.16 3.54 -15.88
C GLU A 175 32.48 2.17 -16.53
N ILE A 176 31.81 1.09 -16.12
CA ILE A 176 31.94 -0.21 -16.78
C ILE A 176 31.34 -0.18 -18.19
N VAL A 177 30.15 0.39 -18.34
CA VAL A 177 29.47 0.51 -19.64
C VAL A 177 30.27 1.38 -20.60
N ASP A 178 30.78 2.52 -20.13
CA ASP A 178 31.55 3.47 -20.94
C ASP A 178 32.89 2.88 -21.43
N ARG A 179 33.50 1.98 -20.66
CA ARG A 179 34.71 1.23 -21.08
C ARG A 179 34.44 0.14 -22.12
N GLY A 180 33.17 -0.19 -22.38
CA GLY A 180 32.79 -1.26 -23.32
C GLY A 180 33.12 -2.68 -22.85
N ASP A 181 33.54 -2.86 -21.59
CA ASP A 181 33.90 -4.18 -21.04
C ASP A 181 32.65 -4.92 -20.52
N LEU A 182 31.88 -5.46 -21.46
CA LEU A 182 30.68 -6.24 -21.16
C LEU A 182 30.97 -7.58 -20.45
N SER A 183 32.24 -8.01 -20.44
CA SER A 183 32.73 -9.22 -19.78
C SER A 183 33.18 -9.00 -18.34
N ASP A 184 33.24 -7.76 -17.85
CA ASP A 184 33.71 -7.46 -16.49
C ASP A 184 32.89 -8.26 -15.45
N PRO A 185 33.53 -9.18 -14.69
CA PRO A 185 32.83 -10.01 -13.72
C PRO A 185 32.13 -9.18 -12.63
N ARG A 186 32.62 -7.96 -12.35
CA ARG A 186 32.02 -7.03 -11.37
C ARG A 186 30.67 -6.50 -11.82
N LYS A 187 30.37 -6.49 -13.12
CA LYS A 187 29.10 -5.99 -13.65
C LYS A 187 27.90 -6.67 -12.99
N ARG A 188 27.94 -8.01 -12.87
CA ARG A 188 26.86 -8.80 -12.26
C ARG A 188 26.67 -8.48 -10.78
N GLU A 189 27.77 -8.28 -10.08
CA GLU A 189 27.78 -7.95 -8.66
C GLU A 189 27.21 -6.55 -8.43
N ILE A 190 27.69 -5.54 -9.15
CA ILE A 190 27.17 -4.17 -9.11
C ILE A 190 25.68 -4.12 -9.46
N GLU A 191 25.26 -4.83 -10.51
CA GLU A 191 23.84 -4.90 -10.86
C GLU A 191 22.98 -5.52 -9.74
N LYS A 192 23.49 -6.56 -9.07
CA LYS A 192 22.82 -7.18 -7.91
C LYS A 192 22.74 -6.19 -6.75
N GLU A 193 23.81 -5.48 -6.45
CA GLU A 193 23.83 -4.48 -5.38
C GLU A 193 22.91 -3.30 -5.67
N VAL A 194 22.94 -2.75 -6.89
CA VAL A 194 22.03 -1.67 -7.31
C VAL A 194 20.58 -2.09 -7.12
N ARG A 195 20.22 -3.33 -7.50
CA ARG A 195 18.87 -3.86 -7.28
C ARG A 195 18.54 -4.01 -5.80
N SER A 196 19.49 -4.45 -4.97
CA SER A 196 19.25 -4.57 -3.51
C SER A 196 19.00 -3.22 -2.88
N VAL A 197 19.90 -2.25 -3.11
CA VAL A 197 19.79 -0.91 -2.54
C VAL A 197 18.52 -0.21 -3.03
N ALA A 198 18.18 -0.31 -4.32
CA ALA A 198 16.93 0.24 -4.85
C ALA A 198 15.68 -0.38 -4.19
N ARG A 199 15.73 -1.68 -3.88
CA ARG A 199 14.66 -2.38 -3.17
C ARG A 199 14.57 -1.92 -1.71
N GLU A 200 15.68 -1.77 -1.02
CA GLU A 200 15.73 -1.29 0.37
C GLU A 200 15.16 0.14 0.48
N ILE A 201 15.59 1.06 -0.38
CA ILE A 201 15.03 2.43 -0.48
C ILE A 201 13.52 2.39 -0.77
N SER A 202 13.09 1.50 -1.68
CA SER A 202 11.68 1.37 -2.02
C SER A 202 10.85 0.82 -0.86
N ASN A 203 11.37 -0.18 -0.15
CA ASN A 203 10.71 -0.80 1.00
C ASN A 203 10.60 0.18 2.16
N TYR A 204 11.60 1.04 2.39
CA TYR A 204 11.55 2.06 3.43
C TYR A 204 10.30 2.95 3.31
N ALA A 205 10.09 3.54 2.13
CA ALA A 205 8.91 4.37 1.89
C ALA A 205 7.60 3.55 1.88
N GLU A 206 7.64 2.30 1.41
CA GLU A 206 6.45 1.44 1.44
C GLU A 206 6.06 1.07 2.87
N ASN A 207 7.01 0.73 3.75
CA ASN A 207 6.77 0.37 5.16
C ASN A 207 6.15 1.52 5.95
N VAL A 208 6.62 2.75 5.74
CA VAL A 208 5.97 3.94 6.33
C VAL A 208 4.49 4.00 5.97
N VAL A 209 4.14 3.76 4.71
CA VAL A 209 2.73 3.78 4.27
C VAL A 209 1.96 2.56 4.74
N ARG A 210 2.61 1.39 4.81
CA ARG A 210 2.01 0.19 5.37
C ARG A 210 1.52 0.45 6.79
N THR A 211 2.39 0.94 7.65
CA THR A 211 2.06 1.28 9.04
C THR A 211 0.95 2.34 9.12
N GLU A 212 0.98 3.37 8.27
CA GLU A 212 -0.07 4.41 8.23
C GLU A 212 -1.47 3.91 7.87
N PHE A 213 -1.53 2.85 7.06
CA PHE A 213 -2.78 2.21 6.66
C PHE A 213 -3.05 0.92 7.45
N GLY A 214 -2.29 0.65 8.52
CA GLY A 214 -2.50 -0.51 9.39
C GLY A 214 -2.10 -1.85 8.77
N HIS A 215 -1.09 -1.86 7.89
CA HIS A 215 -0.48 -3.05 7.30
C HIS A 215 0.92 -3.30 7.88
N HIS A 216 1.34 -4.56 7.90
CA HIS A 216 2.70 -4.97 8.32
C HIS A 216 3.78 -4.46 7.39
N GLU A 217 4.95 -4.28 7.97
CA GLU A 217 6.15 -3.94 7.23
C GLU A 217 6.65 -5.11 6.38
N ILE A 218 7.23 -4.79 5.24
CA ILE A 218 7.95 -5.75 4.41
C ILE A 218 9.19 -6.21 5.18
N GLY A 219 9.29 -7.51 5.41
CA GLY A 219 10.45 -8.14 6.07
C GLY A 219 10.19 -8.54 7.53
N GLU A 220 9.06 -8.15 8.12
CA GLU A 220 8.63 -8.70 9.41
C GLU A 220 8.31 -10.20 9.26
N LYS A 221 8.90 -11.04 10.12
CA LYS A 221 8.67 -12.50 10.17
C LYS A 221 7.36 -12.86 10.87
N TRP A 222 6.27 -12.16 10.57
CA TRP A 222 4.97 -12.49 11.11
C TRP A 222 4.07 -12.93 9.96
N THR A 223 3.55 -14.15 10.03
CA THR A 223 2.47 -14.57 9.14
C THR A 223 1.23 -13.74 9.48
N SER A 224 0.39 -13.49 8.49
CA SER A 224 -0.86 -12.75 8.70
C SER A 224 -1.76 -13.43 9.74
N GLU A 225 -1.72 -14.76 9.84
CA GLU A 225 -2.33 -15.57 10.91
C GLU A 225 -1.81 -15.15 12.30
N THR A 226 -0.49 -14.98 12.44
CA THR A 226 0.10 -14.61 13.74
C THR A 226 -0.30 -13.20 14.17
N VAL A 227 -0.36 -12.28 13.21
CA VAL A 227 -0.87 -10.92 13.49
C VAL A 227 -2.33 -11.00 13.91
N LEU A 228 -3.13 -11.74 13.17
CA LEU A 228 -4.54 -11.86 13.46
C LEU A 228 -4.76 -12.41 14.87
N ALA A 229 -3.98 -13.41 15.28
CA ALA A 229 -4.01 -13.95 16.64
C ALA A 229 -3.72 -12.87 17.69
N GLN A 230 -2.67 -12.06 17.51
CA GLN A 230 -2.34 -10.96 18.44
C GLN A 230 -3.41 -9.86 18.50
N ILE A 231 -4.10 -9.60 17.39
CA ILE A 231 -5.22 -8.67 17.37
C ILE A 231 -6.39 -9.25 18.18
N VAL A 232 -6.71 -10.53 17.97
CA VAL A 232 -7.77 -11.22 18.70
C VAL A 232 -7.47 -11.28 20.19
N GLU A 233 -6.23 -11.56 20.59
CA GLU A 233 -5.76 -11.52 21.99
C GLU A 233 -5.99 -10.16 22.67
N ARG A 234 -5.83 -9.06 21.94
CA ARG A 234 -6.12 -7.71 22.46
C ARG A 234 -7.60 -7.39 22.51
N ILE A 235 -8.39 -7.92 21.57
CA ILE A 235 -9.85 -7.69 21.52
C ILE A 235 -10.55 -8.49 22.62
N LEU A 236 -10.08 -9.71 22.89
CA LEU A 236 -10.66 -10.69 23.81
C LEU A 236 -9.66 -11.08 24.91
N PRO A 237 -9.16 -10.13 25.73
CA PRO A 237 -8.06 -10.36 26.67
C PRO A 237 -8.39 -11.33 27.82
N ASN A 238 -9.66 -11.63 28.05
CA ASN A 238 -10.14 -12.49 29.13
C ASN A 238 -10.64 -13.87 28.63
N TYR A 239 -10.41 -14.20 27.36
CA TYR A 239 -10.84 -15.46 26.75
C TYR A 239 -9.63 -16.31 26.42
N GLU A 240 -9.79 -17.63 26.48
CA GLU A 240 -8.78 -18.56 25.96
C GLU A 240 -8.74 -18.48 24.43
N ILE A 241 -7.54 -18.29 23.89
CA ILE A 241 -7.30 -18.21 22.45
C ILE A 241 -6.34 -19.33 22.07
N VAL A 242 -6.87 -20.31 21.35
CA VAL A 242 -6.12 -21.47 20.87
C VAL A 242 -5.77 -21.25 19.41
N ARG A 243 -4.48 -21.29 19.08
CA ARG A 243 -3.99 -21.14 17.69
C ARG A 243 -3.76 -22.50 17.06
N HIS A 244 -3.90 -22.60 15.74
CA HIS A 244 -3.66 -23.83 14.97
C HIS A 244 -4.41 -25.03 15.56
N HIS A 245 -5.68 -24.82 15.91
CA HIS A 245 -6.47 -25.82 16.61
C HIS A 245 -6.99 -26.89 15.64
N ARG A 246 -6.84 -28.16 15.99
CA ARG A 246 -7.31 -29.31 15.20
C ARG A 246 -8.31 -30.12 16.02
N PRO A 247 -9.57 -29.68 16.13
CA PRO A 247 -10.56 -30.42 16.88
C PRO A 247 -10.92 -31.75 16.18
N ASP A 248 -11.25 -32.77 16.97
CA ASP A 248 -11.60 -34.11 16.45
C ASP A 248 -12.77 -34.06 15.46
N TRP A 249 -13.74 -33.16 15.69
CA TRP A 249 -14.91 -32.94 14.82
C TRP A 249 -14.58 -32.27 13.48
N LEU A 250 -13.37 -31.73 13.30
CA LEU A 250 -12.94 -31.04 12.08
C LEU A 250 -12.21 -31.96 11.09
N ASP A 251 -12.31 -33.28 11.27
CA ASP A 251 -11.91 -34.28 10.26
C ASP A 251 -10.44 -34.11 9.80
N GLY A 252 -9.55 -33.81 10.77
CA GLY A 252 -8.12 -33.61 10.54
C GLY A 252 -7.71 -32.27 9.92
N LEU A 253 -8.67 -31.35 9.70
CA LEU A 253 -8.39 -29.97 9.30
C LEU A 253 -7.96 -29.12 10.52
N GLU A 254 -7.54 -27.89 10.27
CA GLU A 254 -7.03 -26.96 11.28
C GLU A 254 -7.80 -25.63 11.19
N LEU A 255 -8.04 -25.00 12.33
CA LEU A 255 -8.48 -23.62 12.48
C LEU A 255 -7.29 -22.75 12.88
N ASP A 256 -7.07 -21.63 12.19
CA ASP A 256 -5.99 -20.69 12.55
C ASP A 256 -6.13 -20.19 14.00
N ILE A 257 -7.35 -19.81 14.40
CA ILE A 257 -7.68 -19.30 15.73
C ILE A 257 -9.03 -19.88 16.20
N TRP A 258 -9.08 -20.38 17.42
CA TRP A 258 -10.25 -20.92 18.09
C TRP A 258 -10.43 -20.27 19.46
N VAL A 259 -11.65 -19.78 19.73
CA VAL A 259 -12.06 -19.19 21.01
C VAL A 259 -13.23 -20.01 21.57
N PRO A 260 -12.94 -21.06 22.37
CA PRO A 260 -13.93 -22.06 22.79
C PRO A 260 -15.16 -21.46 23.49
N GLU A 261 -14.95 -20.52 24.41
CA GLU A 261 -15.97 -20.04 25.34
C GLU A 261 -17.07 -19.24 24.65
N VAL A 262 -16.81 -18.71 23.45
CA VAL A 262 -17.79 -17.99 22.64
C VAL A 262 -18.16 -18.74 21.35
N GLY A 263 -17.62 -19.94 21.16
CA GLY A 263 -17.84 -20.77 19.99
C GLY A 263 -17.39 -20.11 18.69
N LEU A 264 -16.27 -19.39 18.69
CA LEU A 264 -15.78 -18.60 17.54
C LEU A 264 -14.49 -19.17 16.98
N ALA A 265 -14.51 -19.52 15.69
CA ALA A 265 -13.34 -19.82 14.88
C ALA A 265 -13.04 -18.65 13.94
N ILE A 266 -11.76 -18.33 13.75
CA ILE A 266 -11.32 -17.29 12.84
C ILE A 266 -10.23 -17.85 11.91
N GLU A 267 -10.43 -17.70 10.60
CA GLU A 267 -9.52 -18.19 9.56
C GLU A 267 -8.99 -17.04 8.70
N TYR A 268 -7.69 -17.01 8.45
CA TYR A 268 -7.05 -16.07 7.54
C TYR A 268 -6.89 -16.66 6.14
N GLN A 269 -7.64 -16.11 5.19
CA GLN A 269 -7.69 -16.57 3.81
C GLN A 269 -6.61 -15.88 2.99
N GLY A 270 -5.43 -16.51 2.91
CA GLY A 270 -4.29 -16.05 2.12
C GLY A 270 -4.55 -15.95 0.60
N GLN A 271 -3.60 -15.39 -0.16
CA GLN A 271 -3.76 -15.21 -1.61
C GLN A 271 -3.95 -16.52 -2.39
N GLN A 272 -3.40 -17.62 -1.87
CA GLN A 272 -3.50 -18.97 -2.43
C GLN A 272 -4.93 -19.52 -2.48
N HIS A 273 -5.89 -18.97 -1.72
CA HIS A 273 -7.29 -19.37 -1.76
C HIS A 273 -8.02 -18.86 -3.02
N PHE A 274 -7.43 -17.89 -3.72
CA PHE A 274 -8.09 -17.18 -4.82
C PHE A 274 -7.38 -17.32 -6.17
N HIS A 275 -6.08 -17.57 -6.17
CA HIS A 275 -5.28 -17.65 -7.39
C HIS A 275 -4.35 -18.86 -7.34
N PRO A 276 -4.19 -19.60 -8.45
CA PRO A 276 -3.24 -20.68 -8.50
C PRO A 276 -1.81 -20.11 -8.37
N ILE A 277 -1.03 -20.65 -7.44
CA ILE A 277 0.38 -20.30 -7.27
C ILE A 277 1.19 -21.50 -7.78
N GLU A 278 1.89 -21.34 -8.91
CA GLU A 278 2.62 -22.46 -9.55
C GLU A 278 3.63 -23.13 -8.62
N ALA A 279 4.31 -22.35 -7.76
CA ALA A 279 5.23 -22.86 -6.76
C ALA A 279 4.59 -23.78 -5.69
N TRP A 280 3.26 -23.83 -5.63
CA TRP A 280 2.46 -24.56 -4.62
C TRP A 280 1.51 -25.59 -5.26
N GLY A 281 1.73 -25.95 -6.54
CA GLY A 281 0.91 -26.95 -7.25
C GLY A 281 -0.17 -26.38 -8.18
N GLY A 282 -0.20 -25.06 -8.36
CA GLY A 282 -1.04 -24.39 -9.38
C GLY A 282 -2.54 -24.59 -9.16
N GLU A 283 -3.28 -24.85 -10.24
CA GLU A 283 -4.75 -24.95 -10.22
C GLU A 283 -5.26 -26.13 -9.40
N LYS A 284 -4.53 -27.26 -9.37
CA LYS A 284 -4.94 -28.43 -8.57
C LYS A 284 -4.95 -28.11 -7.08
N ALA A 285 -3.91 -27.45 -6.59
CA ALA A 285 -3.81 -27.03 -5.19
C ALA A 285 -4.92 -26.02 -4.81
N LEU A 286 -5.27 -25.10 -5.72
CA LEU A 286 -6.38 -24.16 -5.51
C LEU A 286 -7.72 -24.89 -5.34
N GLN A 287 -7.99 -25.92 -6.15
CA GLN A 287 -9.24 -26.68 -6.07
C GLN A 287 -9.31 -27.52 -4.79
N GLU A 288 -8.18 -28.11 -4.37
CA GLU A 288 -8.10 -28.83 -3.09
C GLU A 288 -8.29 -27.90 -1.90
N GLN A 289 -7.71 -26.70 -1.93
CA GLN A 289 -7.90 -25.70 -0.88
C GLN A 289 -9.37 -25.28 -0.76
N LYS A 290 -10.04 -24.99 -1.89
CA LYS A 290 -11.48 -24.66 -1.88
C LYS A 290 -12.34 -25.77 -1.27
N LYS A 291 -12.04 -27.03 -1.56
CA LYS A 291 -12.74 -28.18 -0.97
C LYS A 291 -12.53 -28.25 0.54
N ARG A 292 -11.32 -27.96 1.02
CA ARG A 292 -11.02 -27.87 2.46
C ARG A 292 -11.78 -26.72 3.11
N ASP A 293 -11.77 -25.53 2.52
CA ASP A 293 -12.48 -24.36 3.05
C ASP A 293 -14.00 -24.62 3.13
N GLU A 294 -14.59 -25.23 2.09
CA GLU A 294 -16.00 -25.64 2.10
C GLU A 294 -16.30 -26.69 3.16
N ARG A 295 -15.40 -27.65 3.36
CA ARG A 295 -15.53 -28.68 4.41
C ARG A 295 -15.43 -28.06 5.80
N THR A 296 -14.49 -27.15 6.05
CA THR A 296 -14.37 -26.41 7.31
C THR A 296 -15.66 -25.63 7.60
N ARG A 297 -16.18 -24.87 6.64
CA ARG A 297 -17.46 -24.15 6.79
C ARG A 297 -18.62 -25.08 7.15
N PHE A 298 -18.70 -26.24 6.48
CA PHE A 298 -19.74 -27.22 6.76
C PHE A 298 -19.63 -27.79 8.18
N LEU A 299 -18.44 -28.25 8.58
CA LEU A 299 -18.21 -28.86 9.89
C LEU A 299 -18.40 -27.85 11.03
N CYS A 300 -17.91 -26.61 10.89
CA CYS A 300 -18.18 -25.55 11.86
C CYS A 300 -19.68 -25.31 12.02
N ARG A 301 -20.44 -25.31 10.93
CA ARG A 301 -21.90 -25.11 10.99
C ARG A 301 -22.61 -26.26 11.72
N GLU A 302 -22.23 -27.51 11.46
CA GLU A 302 -22.82 -28.68 12.12
C GLU A 302 -22.56 -28.67 13.63
N GLU A 303 -21.38 -28.21 14.05
CA GLU A 303 -20.98 -28.11 15.46
C GLU A 303 -21.45 -26.80 16.14
N GLY A 304 -22.22 -25.96 15.45
CA GLY A 304 -22.70 -24.68 15.98
C GLY A 304 -21.59 -23.63 16.20
N VAL A 305 -20.43 -23.83 15.58
CA VAL A 305 -19.28 -22.94 15.63
C VAL A 305 -19.44 -21.77 14.65
N LYS A 306 -19.28 -20.54 15.15
CA LYS A 306 -19.25 -19.32 14.36
C LYS A 306 -17.91 -19.23 13.64
N LEU A 307 -17.91 -19.29 12.31
CA LEU A 307 -16.70 -19.16 11.51
C LEU A 307 -16.59 -17.75 10.91
N LEU A 308 -15.52 -17.02 11.26
CA LEU A 308 -15.16 -15.73 10.69
C LEU A 308 -13.97 -15.88 9.75
N GLU A 309 -14.17 -15.61 8.46
CA GLU A 309 -13.11 -15.63 7.47
C GLU A 309 -12.61 -14.20 7.17
N ILE A 310 -11.30 -13.98 7.29
CA ILE A 310 -10.65 -12.70 6.99
C ILE A 310 -9.80 -12.85 5.73
N ASP A 311 -10.08 -12.05 4.71
CA ASP A 311 -9.39 -12.13 3.43
C ASP A 311 -8.04 -11.40 3.47
N PHE A 312 -7.04 -11.89 2.74
CA PHE A 312 -5.75 -11.21 2.62
C PHE A 312 -5.84 -9.76 2.06
N ARG A 313 -6.98 -9.36 1.47
CA ARG A 313 -7.28 -8.01 1.00
C ARG A 313 -7.83 -7.09 2.08
N ASP A 314 -8.29 -7.66 3.19
CA ASP A 314 -8.84 -6.94 4.32
C ASP A 314 -7.73 -6.30 5.15
N PRO A 315 -8.00 -5.14 5.77
CA PRO A 315 -7.04 -4.53 6.69
C PRO A 315 -6.99 -5.33 8.00
N LEU A 316 -5.80 -5.73 8.42
CA LEU A 316 -5.57 -6.37 9.72
C LEU A 316 -5.38 -5.31 10.81
N THR A 317 -6.41 -4.49 11.04
CA THR A 317 -6.45 -3.51 12.14
C THR A 317 -7.35 -4.00 13.26
N GLU A 318 -7.08 -3.57 14.49
CA GLU A 318 -7.92 -3.94 15.64
C GLU A 318 -9.37 -3.50 15.46
N GLU A 319 -9.61 -2.29 14.93
CA GLU A 319 -10.95 -1.78 14.65
C GLU A 319 -11.70 -2.65 13.63
N PHE A 320 -11.03 -3.05 12.54
CA PHE A 320 -11.66 -3.88 11.51
C PHE A 320 -12.03 -5.26 12.05
N VAL A 321 -11.09 -5.93 12.74
CA VAL A 321 -11.31 -7.27 13.29
C VAL A 321 -12.39 -7.22 14.38
N ARG A 322 -12.37 -6.20 15.25
CA ARG A 322 -13.40 -6.00 16.28
C ARG A 322 -14.80 -5.88 15.68
N ARG A 323 -14.95 -5.08 14.62
CA ARG A 323 -16.23 -4.96 13.91
C ARG A 323 -16.68 -6.29 13.32
N LYS A 324 -15.78 -7.03 12.66
CA LYS A 324 -16.09 -8.34 12.07
C LYS A 324 -16.54 -9.37 13.11
N ILE A 325 -15.88 -9.41 14.27
CA ILE A 325 -16.27 -10.28 15.39
C ILE A 325 -17.66 -9.89 15.90
N ALA A 326 -17.96 -8.59 16.03
CA ALA A 326 -19.26 -8.10 16.45
C ALA A 326 -20.38 -8.47 15.45
N ASP A 327 -20.14 -8.31 14.15
CA ASP A 327 -21.12 -8.63 13.09
C ASP A 327 -21.53 -10.12 13.13
N VAL A 328 -20.55 -11.02 13.26
CA VAL A 328 -20.80 -12.48 13.36
C VAL A 328 -21.51 -12.83 14.67
N SER A 329 -21.24 -12.08 15.75
CA SER A 329 -21.87 -12.30 17.05
C SER A 329 -23.33 -11.81 17.11
N ALA A 330 -23.71 -10.79 16.33
CA ALA A 330 -25.06 -10.21 16.30
C ALA A 330 -26.05 -10.90 15.35
N SER A 331 -25.58 -11.83 14.51
CA SER A 331 -26.35 -12.37 13.37
C SER A 331 -27.19 -13.63 13.69
N ILE A 332 -27.50 -13.91 14.96
CA ILE A 332 -28.33 -15.08 15.34
C ILE A 332 -29.54 -14.59 16.14
N PRO A 333 -30.79 -14.83 15.69
CA PRO A 333 -31.97 -14.61 16.51
C PRO A 333 -31.90 -15.47 17.77
N ASP A 334 -32.24 -14.92 18.92
CA ASP A 334 -32.44 -15.69 20.14
C ASP A 334 -33.36 -16.88 19.84
N SER A 335 -32.87 -18.08 20.19
CA SER A 335 -33.51 -19.39 20.01
C SER A 335 -34.92 -19.47 20.56
#